data_AF-A0A0N7LQ35-F1
#
_entry.id   AF-A0A0N7LQ35-F1
#
_cell.length_a   1.000
_cell.length_b   1.000
_cell.length_c   1.000
_cell.angle_alpha   90.00
_cell.angle_beta   90.00
_cell.angle_gamma   90.00
#
_symmetry.space_group_name_H-M   'P 1'
#
loop_
_entity.id
_entity.type
_entity.pdbx_description
1 polymer ?
#
loop_
_entity_poly.entity_id
_entity_poly.type
_entity_poly.pdbx_seq_one_letter_code
_entity_poly.pdbx_strand_id
1 'polypeptide(L)'
;MGRPSVQDQRKKEVLDAFMSCVVRYGVEGATLEHIAAQAGLKRPLIRHHLGNRKAMVLALGEHVVETFSKQTETLRVALDEHPDVRNLIEALFNSDGEMDPRINICYQALVNSIEIYPELRKPLLESMEAFYKVAIDIVLASHPKADKQACEIVAHGIINLFITTDAFVPLKPPKTWGYSSYFAALKLAETLEEKT
;
A
#
# COMPACT_ATOMS: atom_id res chain seq x y z
N MET A 1 21.47 -15.63 5.33
CA MET A 1 21.11 -14.29 5.86
C MET A 1 21.37 -14.28 7.36
N GLY A 2 22.09 -13.28 7.88
CA GLY A 2 22.43 -13.17 9.31
C GLY A 2 21.22 -12.78 10.15
N ARG A 3 21.18 -13.23 11.41
CA ARG A 3 20.13 -12.84 12.38
C ARG A 3 20.10 -11.31 12.50
N PRO A 4 18.92 -10.65 12.46
CA PRO A 4 18.82 -9.21 12.65
C PRO A 4 19.52 -8.80 13.94
N SER A 5 20.22 -7.66 13.93
CA SER A 5 20.81 -7.15 15.16
C SER A 5 19.70 -6.80 16.15
N VAL A 6 20.03 -6.78 17.44
CA VAL A 6 19.09 -6.31 18.48
C VAL A 6 18.62 -4.89 18.17
N GLN A 7 19.50 -4.06 17.60
CA GLN A 7 19.18 -2.68 17.20
C GLN A 7 18.15 -2.64 16.07
N ASP A 8 18.26 -3.48 15.05
CA ASP A 8 17.30 -3.54 13.94
C ASP A 8 15.92 -4.02 14.41
N GLN A 9 15.91 -5.00 15.32
CA GLN A 9 14.67 -5.49 15.92
C GLN A 9 13.97 -4.38 16.71
N ARG A 10 14.72 -3.62 17.53
CA ARG A 10 14.17 -2.47 18.27
C ARG A 10 13.66 -1.38 17.34
N LYS A 11 14.37 -1.09 16.25
CA LYS A 11 13.91 -0.12 15.25
C LYS A 11 12.56 -0.53 14.66
N LYS A 12 12.38 -1.81 14.32
CA LYS A 12 11.11 -2.36 13.81
C LYS A 12 9.97 -2.25 14.82
N GLU A 13 10.21 -2.60 16.08
CA GLU A 13 9.21 -2.46 17.15
C GLU A 13 8.73 -1.01 17.31
N VAL A 14 9.66 -0.05 17.23
CA VAL A 14 9.32 1.37 17.30
C VAL A 14 8.54 1.83 16.06
N LEU A 15 8.89 1.35 14.87
CA LEU A 15 8.16 1.66 13.64
C LEU A 15 6.74 1.09 13.66
N ASP A 16 6.55 -0.13 14.15
CA ASP A 16 5.22 -0.73 14.32
C ASP A 16 4.35 0.06 15.32
N ALA A 17 4.95 0.48 16.44
CA ALA A 17 4.29 1.39 17.38
C ALA A 17 3.94 2.73 16.74
N PHE A 18 4.85 3.28 15.92
CA PHE A 18 4.60 4.53 15.22
C PHE A 18 3.47 4.40 14.19
N MET A 19 3.44 3.35 13.37
CA MET A 19 2.31 3.04 12.47
C MET A 19 0.99 3.01 13.24
N SER A 20 0.97 2.31 14.37
CA SER A 20 -0.22 2.22 15.23
C SER A 20 -0.69 3.58 15.77
N CYS A 21 0.24 4.51 16.03
CA CYS A 21 -0.10 5.88 16.39
C CYS A 21 -0.58 6.68 15.18
N VAL A 22 0.02 6.52 14.00
CA VAL A 22 -0.39 7.23 12.77
C VAL A 22 -1.81 6.83 12.37
N VAL A 23 -2.16 5.54 12.45
CA VAL A 23 -3.52 5.06 12.18
C VAL A 23 -4.56 5.73 13.11
N ARG A 24 -4.19 6.07 14.35
CA ARG A 24 -5.11 6.67 15.33
C ARG A 24 -5.13 8.20 15.30
N TYR A 25 -3.99 8.82 15.05
CA TYR A 25 -3.78 10.25 15.30
C TYR A 25 -3.30 11.02 14.06
N GLY A 26 -3.16 10.35 12.92
CA GLY A 26 -2.48 10.89 11.74
C GLY A 26 -0.98 11.05 11.96
N VAL A 27 -0.25 11.49 10.92
CA VAL A 27 1.20 11.70 11.01
C VAL A 27 1.52 12.67 12.14
N GLU A 28 1.01 13.91 12.08
CA GLU A 28 1.35 14.96 13.05
C GLU A 28 0.84 14.71 14.48
N GLY A 29 -0.31 14.05 14.64
CA GLY A 29 -0.82 13.69 15.97
C GLY A 29 -0.10 12.50 16.61
N ALA A 30 0.65 11.70 15.86
CA ALA A 30 1.48 10.62 16.41
C ALA A 30 2.75 11.19 17.09
N THR A 31 2.56 11.78 18.27
CA THR A 31 3.61 12.42 19.05
C THR A 31 4.62 11.41 19.60
N LEU A 32 5.83 11.89 19.96
CA LEU A 32 6.84 11.06 20.62
C LEU A 32 6.34 10.41 21.92
N GLU A 33 5.42 11.09 22.62
CA GLU A 33 4.77 10.56 23.81
C GLU A 33 3.85 9.38 23.49
N HIS A 34 3.00 9.51 22.47
CA HIS A 34 2.13 8.42 22.03
C HIS A 34 2.94 7.22 21.55
N ILE A 35 4.01 7.46 20.78
CA ILE A 35 4.88 6.39 20.27
C ILE A 35 5.60 5.67 21.43
N ALA A 36 6.13 6.44 22.38
CA ALA A 36 6.80 5.87 23.57
C ALA A 36 5.84 5.00 24.40
N ALA A 37 4.62 5.50 24.65
CA ALA A 37 3.58 4.75 25.35
C ALA A 37 3.18 3.47 24.59
N GLN A 38 2.97 3.59 23.27
CA GLN A 38 2.59 2.47 22.41
C GLN A 38 3.69 1.39 22.33
N ALA A 39 4.97 1.79 22.29
CA ALA A 39 6.10 0.88 22.25
C ALA A 39 6.48 0.29 23.63
N GLY A 40 5.95 0.83 24.73
CA GLY A 40 6.39 0.51 26.08
C GLY A 40 7.83 0.95 26.38
N LEU A 41 8.33 2.00 25.69
CA LEU A 41 9.71 2.49 25.79
C LEU A 41 9.75 3.93 26.30
N LYS A 42 10.90 4.36 26.83
CA LYS A 42 11.11 5.77 27.22
C LYS A 42 11.43 6.63 26.00
N ARG A 43 10.99 7.90 26.00
CA ARG A 43 11.21 8.88 24.91
C ARG A 43 12.68 8.97 24.42
N PRO A 44 13.72 8.99 25.30
CA PRO A 44 15.11 9.04 24.84
C PRO A 44 15.51 7.81 24.01
N LEU A 45 14.95 6.64 24.31
CA LEU A 45 15.25 5.41 23.58
C LEU A 45 14.65 5.43 22.16
N ILE A 46 13.44 5.96 22.02
CA ILE A 46 12.83 6.20 20.70
C ILE A 46 13.71 7.13 19.85
N ARG A 47 14.16 8.25 20.43
CA ARG A 47 15.05 9.20 19.73
C ARG A 47 16.41 8.60 19.39
N HIS A 48 16.93 7.70 20.23
CA HIS A 48 18.16 6.99 19.94
C HIS A 48 18.03 6.10 18.70
N HIS A 49 16.86 5.47 18.50
CA HIS A 49 16.63 4.58 17.36
C HIS A 49 16.21 5.28 16.07
N LEU A 50 15.37 6.33 16.16
CA LEU A 50 14.77 6.98 14.98
C LEU A 50 15.14 8.46 14.81
N GLY A 51 15.93 9.03 15.72
CA GLY A 51 16.40 10.41 15.62
C GLY A 51 15.37 11.47 15.95
N ASN A 52 15.41 12.58 15.19
CA ASN A 52 14.49 13.70 15.34
C ASN A 52 13.14 13.42 14.64
N ARG A 53 12.17 14.32 14.79
CA ARG A 53 10.82 14.14 14.25
C ARG A 53 10.82 13.86 12.73
N LYS A 54 11.58 14.63 11.96
CA LYS A 54 11.71 14.44 10.53
C LYS A 54 12.30 13.07 10.20
N ALA A 55 13.40 12.69 10.84
CA ALA A 55 14.03 11.39 10.66
C ALA A 55 13.07 10.23 11.01
N MET A 56 12.26 10.37 12.06
CA MET A 56 11.24 9.39 12.42
C MET A 56 10.21 9.22 11.29
N VAL A 57 9.67 10.31 10.75
CA VAL A 57 8.65 10.26 9.68
C VAL A 57 9.24 9.71 8.38
N LEU A 58 10.47 10.09 8.03
CA LEU A 58 11.15 9.54 6.85
C LEU A 58 11.43 8.04 7.00
N ALA A 59 11.85 7.58 8.19
CA ALA A 59 12.04 6.15 8.46
C ALA A 59 10.72 5.36 8.42
N LEU A 60 9.61 5.97 8.85
CA LEU A 60 8.28 5.39 8.67
C LEU A 60 7.89 5.31 7.19
N GLY A 61 8.14 6.39 6.44
CA GLY A 61 7.88 6.42 5.00
C GLY A 61 8.65 5.35 4.24
N GLU A 62 9.95 5.21 4.51
CA GLU A 62 10.78 4.13 3.97
C GLU A 62 10.19 2.75 4.29
N HIS A 63 9.81 2.50 5.54
CA HIS A 63 9.23 1.22 5.95
C HIS A 63 7.89 0.90 5.25
N VAL A 64 7.01 1.89 5.13
CA VAL A 64 5.71 1.73 4.46
C VAL A 64 5.90 1.49 2.97
N VAL A 65 6.76 2.26 2.30
CA VAL A 65 7.08 2.09 0.88
C VAL A 65 7.73 0.74 0.61
N GLU A 66 8.69 0.30 1.43
CA GLU A 66 9.29 -1.03 1.30
C GLU A 66 8.27 -2.16 1.44
N THR A 67 7.32 -2.01 2.38
CA THR A 67 6.30 -3.03 2.61
C THR A 67 5.29 -3.06 1.47
N PHE A 68 4.85 -1.89 0.99
CA PHE A 68 3.99 -1.77 -0.18
C PHE A 68 4.66 -2.36 -1.44
N SER A 69 5.91 -2.02 -1.70
CA SER A 69 6.68 -2.57 -2.83
C SER A 69 6.84 -4.09 -2.76
N LYS A 70 6.99 -4.67 -1.56
CA LYS A 70 7.00 -6.13 -1.38
C LYS A 70 5.65 -6.76 -1.72
N GLN A 71 4.54 -6.13 -1.34
CA GLN A 71 3.19 -6.61 -1.68
C GLN A 71 2.97 -6.57 -3.20
N THR A 72 3.38 -5.49 -3.85
CA THR A 72 3.37 -5.35 -5.31
C THR A 72 4.19 -6.46 -5.99
N GLU A 73 5.37 -6.76 -5.46
CA GLU A 73 6.22 -7.83 -5.99
C GLU A 73 5.62 -9.23 -5.76
N THR A 74 5.00 -9.47 -4.59
CA THR A 74 4.26 -10.71 -4.34
C THR A 74 3.12 -10.90 -5.33
N LEU A 75 2.36 -9.83 -5.63
CA LEU A 75 1.32 -9.86 -6.65
C LEU A 75 1.88 -10.18 -8.03
N ARG A 76 2.99 -9.53 -8.41
CA ARG A 76 3.68 -9.79 -9.68
C ARG A 76 4.08 -11.26 -9.81
N VAL A 77 4.75 -11.81 -8.80
CA VAL A 77 5.21 -13.21 -8.79
C VAL A 77 4.03 -14.19 -8.83
N ALA A 78 2.97 -13.92 -8.08
CA ALA A 78 1.80 -14.79 -8.03
C ALA A 78 1.08 -14.92 -9.38
N LEU A 79 1.22 -13.93 -10.27
CA LEU A 79 0.50 -13.84 -11.55
C LEU A 79 1.43 -13.97 -12.76
N ASP A 80 2.71 -14.26 -12.56
CA ASP A 80 3.73 -14.32 -13.62
C ASP A 80 3.55 -15.54 -14.53
N GLU A 81 3.23 -16.71 -13.96
CA GLU A 81 3.10 -17.97 -14.72
C GLU A 81 1.83 -17.99 -15.60
N HIS A 82 0.74 -17.39 -15.11
CA HIS A 82 -0.57 -17.37 -15.76
C HIS A 82 -1.24 -16.00 -15.59
N PRO A 83 -0.78 -14.98 -16.36
CA PRO A 83 -1.31 -13.63 -16.24
C PRO A 83 -2.75 -13.58 -16.73
N ASP A 84 -3.66 -13.29 -15.81
CA ASP A 84 -5.09 -13.15 -16.06
C ASP A 84 -5.61 -11.93 -15.28
N VAL A 85 -6.29 -11.02 -15.99
CA VAL A 85 -6.91 -9.84 -15.38
C VAL A 85 -7.91 -10.21 -14.29
N ARG A 86 -8.61 -11.33 -14.41
CA ARG A 86 -9.56 -11.81 -13.41
C ARG A 86 -8.83 -12.23 -12.13
N ASN A 87 -7.71 -12.95 -12.26
CA ASN A 87 -6.88 -13.33 -11.11
C ASN A 87 -6.27 -12.10 -10.42
N LEU A 88 -5.89 -11.06 -11.18
CA LEU A 88 -5.49 -9.76 -10.62
C LEU A 88 -6.63 -9.14 -9.80
N ILE A 89 -7.84 -9.05 -10.36
CA ILE A 89 -9.01 -8.49 -9.65
C ILE A 89 -9.31 -9.31 -8.39
N GLU A 90 -9.29 -10.65 -8.48
CA GLU A 90 -9.48 -11.51 -7.31
C GLU A 90 -8.41 -11.27 -6.25
N ALA A 91 -7.13 -11.20 -6.62
CA ALA A 91 -6.05 -10.94 -5.66
C ALA A 91 -6.18 -9.56 -4.98
N LEU A 92 -6.66 -8.53 -5.69
CA LEU A 92 -6.86 -7.19 -5.12
C LEU A 92 -8.03 -7.14 -4.15
N PHE A 93 -9.16 -7.77 -4.50
CA PHE A 93 -10.41 -7.63 -3.72
C PHE A 93 -10.64 -8.75 -2.71
N ASN A 94 -9.85 -9.83 -2.74
CA ASN A 94 -9.96 -10.90 -1.77
C ASN A 94 -9.26 -10.50 -0.45
N SER A 95 -10.03 -9.84 0.43
CA SER A 95 -9.60 -9.28 1.72
C SER A 95 -9.42 -10.30 2.85
N ASP A 96 -9.52 -11.60 2.56
CA ASP A 96 -9.45 -12.64 3.59
C ASP A 96 -8.00 -12.99 3.99
N GLY A 97 -7.00 -12.29 3.43
CA GLY A 97 -5.57 -12.58 3.57
C GLY A 97 -4.73 -11.62 4.42
N GLU A 98 -3.58 -12.16 4.85
CA GLU A 98 -2.48 -11.76 5.75
C GLU A 98 -1.93 -10.30 5.73
N MET A 99 -2.51 -9.37 4.97
CA MET A 99 -1.98 -8.01 4.86
C MET A 99 -2.40 -7.13 6.05
N ASP A 100 -1.42 -6.45 6.66
CA ASP A 100 -1.69 -5.50 7.73
C ASP A 100 -2.40 -4.25 7.18
N PRO A 101 -3.68 -3.99 7.53
CA PRO A 101 -4.44 -2.86 7.00
C PRO A 101 -3.85 -1.50 7.40
N ARG A 102 -2.96 -1.46 8.40
CA ARG A 102 -2.26 -0.23 8.80
C ARG A 102 -1.34 0.30 7.70
N ILE A 103 -0.84 -0.54 6.79
CA ILE A 103 0.10 -0.12 5.74
C ILE A 103 -0.57 0.89 4.81
N ASN A 104 -1.75 0.58 4.26
CA ASN A 104 -2.44 1.49 3.34
C ASN A 104 -2.90 2.76 4.04
N ILE A 105 -3.39 2.66 5.29
CA ILE A 105 -3.77 3.83 6.10
C ILE A 105 -2.55 4.74 6.32
N CYS A 106 -1.39 4.16 6.67
CA CYS A 106 -0.16 4.93 6.86
C CYS A 106 0.32 5.53 5.53
N TYR A 107 0.22 4.79 4.43
CA TYR A 107 0.55 5.29 3.09
C TYR A 107 -0.25 6.55 2.76
N GLN A 108 -1.58 6.52 2.95
CA GLN A 108 -2.44 7.69 2.73
C GLN A 108 -2.12 8.84 3.68
N ALA A 109 -1.85 8.55 4.96
CA ALA A 109 -1.45 9.56 5.93
C ALA A 109 -0.12 10.25 5.54
N LEU A 110 0.83 9.49 4.98
CA LEU A 110 2.11 10.01 4.49
C LEU A 110 1.91 10.86 3.23
N VAL A 111 1.07 10.44 2.29
CA VAL A 111 0.66 11.24 1.12
C VAL A 111 0.09 12.59 1.56
N ASN A 112 -0.78 12.59 2.57
CA ASN A 112 -1.37 13.83 3.11
C ASN A 112 -0.36 14.72 3.88
N SER A 113 0.85 14.22 4.14
CA SER A 113 1.90 14.92 4.89
C SER A 113 3.01 15.52 4.01
N ILE A 114 2.95 15.34 2.68
CA ILE A 114 4.03 15.72 1.75
C ILE A 114 4.38 17.21 1.76
N GLU A 115 3.45 18.09 2.11
CA GLU A 115 3.74 19.53 2.24
C GLU A 115 4.66 19.82 3.43
N ILE A 116 4.62 18.98 4.47
CA ILE A 116 5.50 19.07 5.65
C ILE A 116 6.79 18.26 5.42
N TYR A 117 6.67 17.11 4.74
CA TYR A 117 7.78 16.18 4.48
C TYR A 117 7.92 15.90 2.97
N PRO A 118 8.41 16.88 2.18
CA PRO A 118 8.46 16.81 0.72
C PRO A 118 9.36 15.68 0.19
N GLU A 119 10.31 15.19 0.99
CA GLU A 119 11.18 14.07 0.62
C GLU A 119 10.41 12.75 0.41
N LEU A 120 9.20 12.63 0.96
CA LEU A 120 8.35 11.45 0.76
C LEU A 120 7.72 11.40 -0.64
N ARG A 121 7.65 12.52 -1.36
CA ARG A 121 6.93 12.62 -2.64
C ARG A 121 7.44 11.62 -3.66
N LYS A 122 8.76 11.58 -3.87
CA LYS A 122 9.40 10.70 -4.85
C LYS A 122 9.20 9.21 -4.52
N PRO A 123 9.58 8.69 -3.34
CA PRO A 123 9.44 7.26 -3.05
C PRO A 123 7.98 6.78 -3.01
N LEU A 124 7.04 7.61 -2.54
CA LEU A 124 5.62 7.29 -2.63
C LEU A 124 5.18 7.19 -4.10
N LEU A 125 5.47 8.20 -4.92
CA LEU A 125 5.10 8.19 -6.33
C LEU A 125 5.68 6.99 -7.08
N GLU A 126 6.97 6.73 -6.94
CA GLU A 126 7.65 5.60 -7.59
C GLU A 126 7.05 4.25 -7.17
N SER A 127 6.67 4.10 -5.90
CA SER A 127 6.03 2.87 -5.42
C SER A 127 4.63 2.65 -6.02
N MET A 128 3.86 3.73 -6.19
CA MET A 128 2.55 3.68 -6.83
C MET A 128 2.66 3.44 -8.34
N GLU A 129 3.63 4.05 -9.01
CA GLU A 129 3.94 3.80 -10.42
C GLU A 129 4.31 2.33 -10.67
N ALA A 130 5.10 1.73 -9.76
CA ALA A 130 5.42 0.31 -9.84
C ALA A 130 4.17 -0.58 -9.70
N PHE A 131 3.23 -0.22 -8.82
CA PHE A 131 1.98 -0.95 -8.65
C PHE A 131 1.09 -0.88 -9.90
N TYR A 132 0.93 0.31 -10.49
CA TYR A 132 0.25 0.46 -11.78
C TYR A 132 0.95 -0.34 -12.87
N LYS A 133 2.29 -0.30 -12.92
CA LYS A 133 3.05 -1.04 -13.92
C LYS A 133 2.79 -2.54 -13.85
N VAL A 134 2.80 -3.13 -12.66
CA VAL A 134 2.47 -4.56 -12.50
C VAL A 134 1.08 -4.88 -13.02
N ALA A 135 0.07 -4.07 -12.68
CA ALA A 135 -1.28 -4.27 -13.18
C ALA A 135 -1.36 -4.15 -14.71
N ILE A 136 -0.72 -3.14 -15.29
CA ILE A 136 -0.67 -2.93 -16.74
C ILE A 136 0.00 -4.12 -17.45
N ASP A 137 1.14 -4.58 -16.94
CA ASP A 137 1.86 -5.72 -17.52
C ASP A 137 1.00 -6.99 -17.50
N ILE A 138 0.26 -7.24 -16.41
CA ILE A 138 -0.69 -8.37 -16.32
C ILE A 138 -1.84 -8.23 -17.31
N VAL A 139 -2.47 -7.05 -17.38
CA VAL A 139 -3.60 -6.81 -18.30
C VAL A 139 -3.18 -6.98 -19.76
N LEU A 140 -2.00 -6.44 -20.13
CA LEU A 140 -1.43 -6.59 -21.47
C LEU A 140 -1.14 -8.05 -21.82
N ALA A 141 -0.56 -8.81 -20.88
CA ALA A 141 -0.27 -10.22 -21.08
C ALA A 141 -1.56 -11.07 -21.19
N SER A 142 -2.60 -10.70 -20.45
CA SER A 142 -3.92 -11.33 -20.50
C SER A 142 -4.70 -11.00 -21.79
N HIS A 143 -4.41 -9.88 -22.46
CA HIS A 143 -5.12 -9.39 -23.66
C HIS A 143 -4.15 -9.01 -24.79
N PRO A 144 -3.40 -9.96 -25.36
CA PRO A 144 -2.34 -9.66 -26.34
C PRO A 144 -2.83 -9.04 -27.65
N LYS A 145 -4.15 -9.10 -27.91
CA LYS A 145 -4.78 -8.53 -29.12
C LYS A 145 -5.47 -7.19 -28.86
N ALA A 146 -5.68 -6.81 -27.60
CA ALA A 146 -6.33 -5.56 -27.27
C ALA A 146 -5.39 -4.38 -27.51
N ASP A 147 -5.95 -3.19 -27.75
CA ASP A 147 -5.17 -1.97 -27.87
C ASP A 147 -4.43 -1.66 -26.56
N LYS A 148 -3.14 -1.26 -26.69
CA LYS A 148 -2.27 -1.03 -25.53
C LYS A 148 -2.82 0.09 -24.63
N GLN A 149 -3.31 1.18 -25.22
CA GLN A 149 -3.84 2.31 -24.45
C GLN A 149 -5.13 1.90 -23.73
N ALA A 150 -5.98 1.07 -24.35
CA ALA A 150 -7.15 0.50 -23.69
C ALA A 150 -6.77 -0.37 -22.48
N CYS A 151 -5.76 -1.24 -22.61
CA CYS A 151 -5.25 -2.04 -21.48
C CYS A 151 -4.73 -1.16 -20.34
N GLU A 152 -3.97 -0.10 -20.66
CA GLU A 152 -3.46 0.84 -19.66
C GLU A 152 -4.61 1.54 -18.92
N ILE A 153 -5.64 2.01 -19.63
CA ILE A 153 -6.83 2.65 -19.05
C ILE A 153 -7.58 1.70 -18.12
N VAL A 154 -7.81 0.45 -18.56
CA VAL A 154 -8.51 -0.56 -17.78
C VAL A 154 -7.73 -0.93 -16.53
N ALA A 155 -6.41 -1.14 -16.64
CA ALA A 155 -5.55 -1.43 -15.48
C ALA A 155 -5.62 -0.30 -14.44
N HIS A 156 -5.52 0.97 -14.85
CA HIS A 156 -5.67 2.10 -13.94
C HIS A 156 -7.06 2.15 -13.31
N GLY A 157 -8.11 1.87 -14.07
CA GLY A 157 -9.49 1.82 -13.57
C GLY A 157 -9.66 0.77 -12.46
N ILE A 158 -9.14 -0.44 -12.68
CA ILE A 158 -9.17 -1.54 -11.70
C ILE A 158 -8.42 -1.14 -10.42
N ILE A 159 -7.19 -0.63 -10.54
CA ILE A 159 -6.38 -0.21 -9.39
C ILE A 159 -7.05 0.92 -8.61
N ASN A 160 -7.62 1.92 -9.29
CA ASN A 160 -8.31 3.03 -8.63
C ASN A 160 -9.57 2.59 -7.88
N LEU A 161 -10.34 1.65 -8.43
CA LEU A 161 -11.49 1.06 -7.73
C LEU A 161 -11.06 0.36 -6.44
N PHE A 162 -9.97 -0.41 -6.49
CA PHE A 162 -9.39 -1.07 -5.32
C PHE A 162 -8.92 -0.05 -4.28
N ILE A 163 -8.03 0.88 -4.64
CA ILE A 163 -7.45 1.87 -3.72
C ILE A 163 -8.54 2.72 -3.06
N THR A 164 -9.55 3.15 -3.82
CA THR A 164 -10.65 3.98 -3.28
C THR A 164 -11.50 3.20 -2.28
N THR A 165 -11.76 1.92 -2.58
CA THR A 165 -12.50 1.04 -1.67
C THR A 165 -11.71 0.83 -0.38
N ASP A 166 -10.42 0.55 -0.48
CA ASP A 166 -9.53 0.34 0.66
C ASP A 166 -9.39 1.61 1.51
N ALA A 167 -9.31 2.80 0.90
CA ALA A 167 -9.23 4.07 1.60
C ALA A 167 -10.44 4.35 2.51
N PHE A 168 -11.60 3.73 2.25
CA PHE A 168 -12.78 3.85 3.10
C PHE A 168 -12.83 2.86 4.25
N VAL A 169 -11.94 1.85 4.33
CA VAL A 169 -11.92 0.86 5.42
C VAL A 169 -12.04 1.47 6.84
N PRO A 170 -11.37 2.60 7.17
CA PRO A 170 -11.51 3.24 8.49
C PRO A 170 -12.95 3.68 8.83
N LEU A 171 -13.78 3.97 7.82
CA LEU A 171 -15.20 4.33 7.99
C LEU A 171 -16.10 3.13 8.29
N LYS A 172 -15.58 1.90 8.18
CA LYS A 172 -16.36 0.65 8.26
C LYS A 172 -17.55 0.66 7.29
N PRO A 173 -17.33 0.82 5.97
CA PRO A 173 -18.39 0.92 5.00
C PRO A 173 -19.16 -0.41 4.90
N PRO A 174 -20.41 -0.39 4.37
CA PRO A 174 -21.12 -1.62 4.05
C PRO A 174 -20.30 -2.52 3.10
N LYS A 175 -20.28 -3.83 3.35
CA LYS A 175 -19.57 -4.80 2.50
C LYS A 175 -19.97 -4.73 1.02
N THR A 176 -21.19 -4.27 0.74
CA THR A 176 -21.70 -4.08 -0.62
C THR A 176 -20.85 -3.13 -1.45
N TRP A 177 -20.16 -2.15 -0.86
CA TRP A 177 -19.29 -1.24 -1.59
C TRP A 177 -18.10 -1.99 -2.20
N GLY A 178 -17.48 -2.88 -1.43
CA GLY A 178 -16.40 -3.74 -1.92
C GLY A 178 -16.87 -4.67 -3.04
N TYR A 179 -18.04 -5.30 -2.88
CA TYR A 179 -18.63 -6.12 -3.94
C TYR A 179 -18.92 -5.32 -5.21
N SER A 180 -19.47 -4.11 -5.08
CA SER A 180 -19.73 -3.24 -6.23
C SER A 180 -18.45 -2.85 -6.96
N SER A 181 -17.38 -2.49 -6.25
CA SER A 181 -16.08 -2.18 -6.85
C SER A 181 -15.46 -3.39 -7.55
N TYR A 182 -15.55 -4.57 -6.93
CA TYR A 182 -15.11 -5.84 -7.54
C TYR A 182 -15.86 -6.13 -8.86
N PHE A 183 -17.19 -6.11 -8.84
CA PHE A 183 -17.98 -6.36 -10.06
C PHE A 183 -17.79 -5.25 -11.11
N ALA A 184 -17.55 -4.02 -10.70
CA ALA A 184 -17.21 -2.93 -11.62
C ALA A 184 -15.84 -3.17 -12.28
N ALA A 185 -14.84 -3.66 -11.53
CA ALA A 185 -13.54 -4.03 -12.07
C ALA A 185 -13.65 -5.16 -13.10
N LEU A 186 -14.46 -6.19 -12.83
CA LEU A 186 -14.75 -7.26 -13.80
C LEU A 186 -15.40 -6.69 -15.08
N LYS A 187 -16.39 -5.81 -14.94
CA LYS A 187 -17.05 -5.16 -16.09
C LYS A 187 -16.10 -4.29 -16.91
N LEU A 188 -15.13 -3.65 -16.28
CA LEU A 188 -14.08 -2.90 -16.99
C LEU A 188 -13.18 -3.85 -17.78
N ALA A 189 -12.79 -4.99 -17.19
CA ALA A 189 -11.99 -6.00 -17.87
C ALA A 189 -12.71 -6.57 -19.11
N GLU A 190 -14.02 -6.84 -19.01
CA GLU A 190 -14.86 -7.31 -20.14
C GLU A 190 -14.81 -6.37 -21.36
N THR A 191 -14.46 -5.08 -21.20
CA THR A 191 -14.34 -4.15 -22.33
C THR A 191 -13.15 -4.43 -23.25
N LEU A 192 -12.19 -5.25 -22.80
CA LEU A 192 -11.03 -5.68 -23.59
C LEU A 192 -11.31 -6.97 -24.38
N GLU A 193 -12.45 -7.64 -24.13
CA GLU A 193 -12.84 -8.83 -24.88
C GLU A 193 -13.23 -8.45 -26.32
N GLU A 194 -12.86 -9.28 -27.29
CA GLU A 194 -13.31 -9.11 -28.67
C GLU A 194 -14.85 -9.22 -28.69
N LYS A 195 -15.54 -8.14 -29.12
CA LYS A 195 -16.96 -8.23 -29.43
C LYS A 195 -17.12 -9.22 -30.58
N THR A 196 -17.68 -10.39 -30.26
CA THR A 196 -18.00 -11.44 -31.24
C THR A 196 -19.05 -10.96 -32.23
#